data_AF-A0A150SLC4-F1
#
_entry.id   AF-A0A150SLC4-F1
#
_cell.length_a   1.000
_cell.length_b   1.000
_cell.length_c   1.000
_cell.angle_alpha   90.00
_cell.angle_beta   90.00
_cell.angle_gamma   90.00
#
_symmetry.space_group_name_H-M   'P 1'
#
loop_
_entity.id
_entity.type
_entity.pdbx_description
1 polymer ?
#
loop_
_entity_poly.entity_id
_entity_poly.type
_entity_poly.pdbx_seq_one_letter_code
_entity_poly.pdbx_strand_id
1 'polypeptide(L)'
;MLAGCVADAQPDSELIDSSQDELVNGHVATEAEYPSTVHLGGCTGVKVGPRHFLSAAHCFSNPGSVTQLNVTPDNNALNPVALTVVSVNNHPQYQNCTSCAGDNSMSDFGLKPDVSLIIVNELTPQIPTAVIDPNPVAVGTSVTLTGYGCEGVTPPPPTRFKVGDSTTVSPLTFDPATTIPGGYTTTAGPAVVPGAPALCPGDSGGPLFRTGTNLVVGINSLVSGTDDGEIGNWFTRLDLESRYNVHAWLQGLISAPVGTPCSSICSNPTPITSVSYSSGNLGTGERCFESTANAFNVNCGGFASSRTFDVNGTALSCNGQSITLPAKRNGGYCFHASAGDNSWAWFTTW
;
A
#
# COMPACT_ATOMS: atom_id res chain seq x y z
N MET A 1 23.67 39.27 -57.92
CA MET A 1 22.30 38.98 -57.43
C MET A 1 22.31 37.55 -56.94
N LEU A 2 22.16 37.33 -55.63
CA LEU A 2 22.14 35.99 -55.04
C LEU A 2 20.76 35.36 -55.25
N ALA A 3 20.77 34.09 -55.65
CA ALA A 3 19.61 33.23 -55.72
C ALA A 3 19.17 32.78 -54.32
N GLY A 4 17.87 32.80 -54.05
CA GLY A 4 17.24 32.20 -52.88
C GLY A 4 16.15 31.24 -53.32
N CYS A 5 16.19 30.01 -52.84
CA CYS A 5 15.15 29.00 -53.03
C CYS A 5 13.98 29.29 -52.10
N VAL A 6 12.76 29.28 -52.64
CA VAL A 6 11.49 29.17 -51.88
C VAL A 6 10.89 27.82 -52.27
N ALA A 7 10.73 26.94 -51.29
CA ALA A 7 9.98 25.69 -51.45
C ALA A 7 8.51 25.97 -51.12
N ASP A 8 7.62 25.45 -51.96
CA ASP A 8 6.17 25.55 -51.83
C ASP A 8 5.67 24.96 -50.51
N ALA A 9 4.86 25.72 -49.79
CA ALA A 9 4.07 25.25 -48.67
C ALA A 9 2.73 24.70 -49.20
N GLN A 10 2.55 23.38 -49.13
CA GLN A 10 1.22 22.76 -49.08
C GLN A 10 0.76 22.73 -47.61
N PRO A 11 -0.54 22.87 -47.33
CA PRO A 11 -1.05 22.87 -45.97
C PRO A 11 -1.04 21.43 -45.42
N ASP A 12 -0.15 21.16 -44.47
CA ASP A 12 -0.19 19.97 -43.63
C ASP A 12 -1.47 20.01 -42.78
N SER A 13 -2.47 19.23 -43.17
CA SER A 13 -3.50 18.80 -42.25
C SER A 13 -2.98 17.58 -41.47
N GLU A 14 -2.09 17.83 -40.51
CA GLU A 14 -1.85 16.87 -39.43
C GLU A 14 -3.07 16.87 -38.52
N LEU A 15 -3.95 15.88 -38.73
CA LEU A 15 -4.84 15.41 -37.69
C LEU A 15 -3.97 14.77 -36.62
N ILE A 16 -3.62 15.54 -35.59
CA ILE A 16 -3.00 15.03 -34.38
C ILE A 16 -4.10 14.27 -33.62
N ASP A 17 -4.02 12.95 -33.72
CA ASP A 17 -4.86 11.97 -33.05
C ASP A 17 -4.69 12.07 -31.52
N SER A 18 -5.82 12.01 -30.81
CA SER A 18 -5.95 12.42 -29.41
C SER A 18 -6.13 11.22 -28.44
N SER A 19 -5.44 10.09 -28.64
CA SER A 19 -5.77 8.87 -27.88
C SER A 19 -4.62 7.89 -27.61
N GLN A 20 -3.52 8.34 -27.01
CA GLN A 20 -2.51 7.41 -26.48
C GLN A 20 -1.98 8.00 -25.18
N ASP A 21 -2.48 7.52 -24.03
CA ASP A 21 -1.73 7.32 -22.77
C ASP A 21 -2.73 7.01 -21.63
N GLU A 22 -3.34 5.83 -21.71
CA GLU A 22 -4.33 5.31 -20.77
C GLU A 22 -3.79 3.99 -20.16
N LEU A 23 -4.49 3.39 -19.17
CA LEU A 23 -4.50 1.92 -19.11
C LEU A 23 -4.88 1.47 -20.52
N VAL A 24 -4.39 0.36 -21.07
CA VAL A 24 -4.74 0.00 -22.45
C VAL A 24 -6.27 -0.12 -22.54
N ASN A 25 -6.94 0.86 -23.14
CA ASN A 25 -8.40 1.10 -23.12
C ASN A 25 -9.06 1.44 -21.75
N GLY A 26 -8.41 2.23 -20.90
CA GLY A 26 -8.98 2.83 -19.68
C GLY A 26 -8.99 4.36 -19.72
N HIS A 27 -9.00 5.05 -18.58
CA HIS A 27 -8.82 6.50 -18.52
C HIS A 27 -7.95 6.94 -17.34
N VAL A 28 -7.35 8.12 -17.44
CA VAL A 28 -6.60 8.74 -16.32
C VAL A 28 -7.59 9.08 -15.22
N ALA A 29 -7.37 8.50 -14.04
CA ALA A 29 -8.26 8.63 -12.92
C ALA A 29 -8.19 10.04 -12.30
N THR A 30 -9.24 10.45 -11.62
CA THR A 30 -9.15 11.63 -10.71
C THR A 30 -8.70 11.19 -9.32
N GLU A 31 -8.10 12.11 -8.54
CA GLU A 31 -7.66 11.83 -7.16
C GLU A 31 -8.81 11.33 -6.25
N ALA A 32 -10.06 11.60 -6.64
CA ALA A 32 -11.25 11.26 -5.86
C ALA A 32 -11.92 9.94 -6.27
N GLU A 33 -11.61 9.35 -7.42
CA GLU A 33 -12.34 8.17 -7.92
C GLU A 33 -12.08 6.94 -7.06
N TYR A 34 -10.80 6.62 -6.82
CA TYR A 34 -10.37 5.48 -6.00
C TYR A 34 -9.21 5.87 -5.07
N PRO A 35 -9.46 6.78 -4.10
CA PRO A 35 -8.41 7.48 -3.35
C PRO A 35 -7.61 6.59 -2.40
N SER A 36 -8.05 5.35 -2.20
CA SER A 36 -7.33 4.33 -1.42
C SER A 36 -6.24 3.61 -2.22
N THR A 37 -6.26 3.71 -3.55
CA THR A 37 -5.22 3.14 -4.41
C THR A 37 -3.96 3.99 -4.32
N VAL A 38 -2.80 3.34 -4.29
CA VAL A 38 -1.51 4.00 -4.06
C VAL A 38 -0.43 3.45 -4.97
N HIS A 39 0.49 4.31 -5.37
CA HIS A 39 1.74 3.92 -6.00
C HIS A 39 2.78 3.54 -4.94
N LEU A 40 3.48 2.43 -5.15
CA LEU A 40 4.44 1.83 -4.22
C LEU A 40 5.88 1.77 -4.76
N GLY A 41 6.21 2.55 -5.79
CA GLY A 41 7.57 2.61 -6.35
C GLY A 41 7.85 1.48 -7.34
N GLY A 42 7.01 1.34 -8.36
CA GLY A 42 7.10 0.28 -9.38
C GLY A 42 6.05 -0.83 -9.24
N CYS A 43 5.20 -0.74 -8.22
CA CYS A 43 3.97 -1.52 -8.08
C CYS A 43 2.83 -0.60 -7.64
N THR A 44 1.61 -1.12 -7.70
CA THR A 44 0.41 -0.51 -7.15
C THR A 44 0.01 -1.24 -5.86
N GLY A 45 -0.71 -0.56 -4.98
CA GLY A 45 -1.37 -1.18 -3.84
C GLY A 45 -2.64 -0.46 -3.43
N VAL A 46 -3.22 -0.89 -2.32
CA VAL A 46 -4.42 -0.30 -1.75
C VAL A 46 -4.34 -0.23 -0.23
N LYS A 47 -4.75 0.89 0.36
CA LYS A 47 -4.86 1.02 1.81
C LYS A 47 -6.16 0.38 2.30
N VAL A 48 -6.07 -0.61 3.19
CA VAL A 48 -7.21 -1.36 3.75
C VAL A 48 -7.38 -1.20 5.27
N GLY A 49 -6.52 -0.39 5.88
CA GLY A 49 -6.64 -0.01 7.29
C GLY A 49 -5.70 1.15 7.63
N PRO A 50 -5.71 1.66 8.87
CA PRO A 50 -4.92 2.82 9.26
C PRO A 50 -3.40 2.68 9.00
N ARG A 51 -2.90 1.44 9.02
CA ARG A 51 -1.49 1.05 8.87
C ARG A 51 -1.30 -0.10 7.87
N HIS A 52 -2.33 -0.44 7.12
CA HIS A 52 -2.42 -1.69 6.38
C HIS A 52 -2.56 -1.41 4.90
N PHE A 53 -1.60 -1.90 4.12
CA PHE A 53 -1.60 -1.80 2.66
C PHE A 53 -1.57 -3.20 2.06
N LEU A 54 -2.37 -3.44 1.03
CA LEU A 54 -2.29 -4.65 0.20
C LEU A 54 -1.55 -4.35 -1.09
N SER A 55 -0.85 -5.35 -1.59
CA SER A 55 -0.25 -5.37 -2.92
C SER A 55 0.06 -6.84 -3.29
N ALA A 56 0.68 -7.09 -4.44
CA ALA A 56 1.08 -8.43 -4.87
C ALA A 56 2.31 -8.89 -4.06
N ALA A 57 2.40 -10.18 -3.76
CA ALA A 57 3.55 -10.74 -3.05
C ALA A 57 4.82 -10.71 -3.91
N HIS A 58 4.72 -10.82 -5.23
CA HIS A 58 5.88 -10.73 -6.11
C HIS A 58 6.57 -9.36 -6.10
N CYS A 59 5.84 -8.28 -5.74
CA CYS A 59 6.43 -6.96 -5.51
C CYS A 59 7.34 -6.92 -4.26
N PHE A 60 7.19 -7.90 -3.35
CA PHE A 60 7.91 -7.98 -2.08
C PHE A 60 8.53 -9.37 -1.88
N SER A 61 9.23 -9.87 -2.90
CA SER A 61 9.86 -11.20 -2.91
C SER A 61 10.87 -11.43 -1.79
N ASN A 62 11.50 -10.36 -1.27
CA ASN A 62 12.37 -10.39 -0.11
C ASN A 62 11.74 -9.60 1.06
N PRO A 63 10.70 -10.13 1.72
CA PRO A 63 9.93 -9.37 2.70
C PRO A 63 10.76 -8.88 3.90
N GLY A 64 11.79 -9.64 4.30
CA GLY A 64 12.68 -9.31 5.42
C GLY A 64 13.66 -8.16 5.15
N SER A 65 13.86 -7.75 3.89
CA SER A 65 14.76 -6.62 3.56
C SER A 65 14.03 -5.28 3.40
N VAL A 66 12.69 -5.28 3.42
CA VAL A 66 11.89 -4.07 3.20
C VAL A 66 11.72 -3.33 4.53
N THR A 67 12.47 -2.24 4.70
CA THR A 67 12.43 -1.41 5.91
C THR A 67 11.64 -0.11 5.73
N GLN A 68 11.40 0.29 4.49
CA GLN A 68 10.63 1.47 4.11
C GLN A 68 9.67 1.17 2.96
N LEU A 69 8.52 1.84 2.96
CA LEU A 69 7.53 1.81 1.91
C LEU A 69 7.27 3.24 1.46
N ASN A 70 7.60 3.57 0.21
CA ASN A 70 7.27 4.85 -0.40
C ASN A 70 5.85 4.76 -0.94
N VAL A 71 4.95 5.60 -0.43
CA VAL A 71 3.52 5.56 -0.78
C VAL A 71 3.08 6.93 -1.26
N THR A 72 2.33 6.97 -2.36
CA THR A 72 1.59 8.17 -2.76
C THR A 72 0.24 7.79 -3.37
N PRO A 73 -0.86 8.48 -2.99
CA PRO A 73 -2.13 8.42 -3.72
C PRO A 73 -2.20 9.47 -4.85
N ASP A 74 -1.14 10.28 -5.03
CA ASP A 74 -1.10 11.33 -6.06
C ASP A 74 -1.28 10.68 -7.44
N ASN A 75 -2.15 11.28 -8.24
CA ASN A 75 -2.43 10.82 -9.59
C ASN A 75 -1.19 10.73 -10.46
N ASN A 76 -0.18 11.59 -10.29
CA ASN A 76 1.04 11.53 -11.11
C ASN A 76 2.18 10.77 -10.43
N ALA A 77 1.85 10.01 -9.38
CA ALA A 77 2.82 9.30 -8.54
C ALA A 77 3.92 10.21 -7.96
N LEU A 78 3.62 11.51 -7.81
CA LEU A 78 4.53 12.47 -7.21
C LEU A 78 4.40 12.49 -5.68
N ASN A 79 5.33 13.17 -5.02
CA ASN A 79 5.28 13.45 -3.58
C ASN A 79 5.13 12.20 -2.68
N PRO A 80 5.93 11.12 -2.88
CA PRO A 80 5.86 9.95 -2.03
C PRO A 80 6.19 10.28 -0.57
N VAL A 81 5.41 9.68 0.33
CA VAL A 81 5.70 9.66 1.76
C VAL A 81 6.38 8.34 2.09
N ALA A 82 7.57 8.42 2.69
CA ALA A 82 8.27 7.25 3.20
C ALA A 82 7.67 6.81 4.53
N LEU A 83 7.20 5.56 4.60
CA LEU A 83 6.66 4.92 5.79
C LEU A 83 7.64 3.84 6.26
N THR A 84 7.88 3.74 7.56
CA THR A 84 8.67 2.67 8.15
C THR A 84 7.85 1.38 8.12
N VAL A 85 8.41 0.32 7.54
CA VAL A 85 7.75 -0.98 7.48
C VAL A 85 7.95 -1.72 8.79
N VAL A 86 6.85 -2.15 9.40
CA VAL A 86 6.84 -3.03 10.59
C VAL A 86 6.96 -4.47 10.14
N SER A 87 6.18 -4.88 9.14
CA SER A 87 6.27 -6.20 8.56
C SER A 87 5.69 -6.23 7.15
N VAL A 88 6.26 -7.11 6.32
CA VAL A 88 5.68 -7.54 5.04
C VAL A 88 5.23 -8.98 5.19
N ASN A 89 3.95 -9.23 4.98
CA ASN A 89 3.33 -10.53 5.21
C ASN A 89 2.82 -11.05 3.87
N ASN A 90 3.69 -11.76 3.13
CA ASN A 90 3.26 -12.49 1.94
C ASN A 90 2.41 -13.69 2.36
N HIS A 91 1.39 -14.03 1.58
CA HIS A 91 0.55 -15.18 1.90
C HIS A 91 1.41 -16.47 1.99
N PRO A 92 1.23 -17.33 3.02
CA PRO A 92 2.12 -18.49 3.24
C PRO A 92 2.20 -19.46 2.05
N GLN A 93 1.10 -19.60 1.32
CA GLN A 93 1.05 -20.43 0.11
C GLN A 93 1.90 -19.89 -1.04
N TYR A 94 2.10 -18.57 -1.12
CA TYR A 94 3.03 -17.95 -2.07
C TYR A 94 4.48 -18.11 -1.60
N GLN A 95 4.76 -17.89 -0.30
CA GLN A 95 6.11 -18.03 0.26
C GLN A 95 6.70 -19.43 0.09
N ASN A 96 5.86 -20.46 0.18
CA ASN A 96 6.27 -21.85 0.01
C ASN A 96 6.31 -22.31 -1.46
N CYS A 97 6.11 -21.38 -2.41
CA CYS A 97 6.08 -21.68 -3.83
C CYS A 97 7.45 -21.46 -4.44
N THR A 98 8.16 -22.54 -4.75
CA THR A 98 9.49 -22.50 -5.38
C THR A 98 9.45 -22.07 -6.85
N SER A 99 8.30 -22.21 -7.51
CA SER A 99 8.08 -21.86 -8.92
C SER A 99 7.42 -20.49 -9.12
N CYS A 100 6.83 -19.89 -8.06
CA CYS A 100 6.23 -18.56 -8.15
C CYS A 100 7.27 -17.42 -8.25
N ALA A 101 8.56 -17.74 -8.09
CA ALA A 101 9.66 -16.81 -8.22
C ALA A 101 10.39 -17.05 -9.56
N GLY A 102 9.96 -16.39 -10.64
CA GLY A 102 10.92 -15.99 -11.68
C GLY A 102 10.71 -16.41 -13.14
N ASP A 103 9.53 -16.81 -13.62
CA ASP A 103 9.39 -17.14 -15.05
C ASP A 103 8.22 -16.49 -15.81
N ASN A 104 7.39 -15.68 -15.14
CA ASN A 104 6.22 -15.01 -15.73
C ASN A 104 5.25 -15.98 -16.45
N SER A 105 5.27 -17.28 -16.15
CA SER A 105 4.40 -18.27 -16.80
C SER A 105 3.31 -18.75 -15.86
N MET A 106 2.09 -18.89 -16.40
CA MET A 106 0.93 -19.46 -15.70
C MET A 106 1.19 -20.88 -15.17
N SER A 107 2.08 -21.64 -15.82
CA SER A 107 2.46 -22.99 -15.42
C SER A 107 3.19 -23.07 -14.07
N ASP A 108 3.95 -22.02 -13.72
CA ASP A 108 4.85 -22.02 -12.57
C ASP A 108 4.27 -21.28 -11.36
N PHE A 109 3.33 -20.35 -11.53
CA PHE A 109 2.66 -19.66 -10.42
C PHE A 109 1.83 -20.59 -9.50
N GLY A 110 1.67 -21.86 -9.86
CA GLY A 110 1.07 -22.90 -9.00
C GLY A 110 -0.33 -22.55 -8.49
N LEU A 111 -0.97 -21.56 -9.12
CA LEU A 111 -2.22 -20.95 -8.72
C LEU A 111 -2.22 -20.48 -7.26
N LYS A 112 -1.06 -20.12 -6.69
CA LYS A 112 -0.94 -19.68 -5.30
C LYS A 112 -1.38 -18.22 -5.19
N PRO A 113 -1.94 -17.79 -4.04
CA PRO A 113 -2.45 -16.43 -3.90
C PRO A 113 -1.28 -15.46 -3.79
N ASP A 114 -1.05 -14.70 -4.86
CA ASP A 114 -0.04 -13.67 -4.93
C ASP A 114 -0.59 -12.38 -4.32
N VAL A 115 -0.45 -12.28 -3.00
CA VAL A 115 -0.92 -11.16 -2.20
C VAL A 115 -0.04 -10.99 -0.98
N SER A 116 0.23 -9.74 -0.63
CA SER A 116 0.96 -9.34 0.55
C SER A 116 0.18 -8.29 1.34
N LEU A 117 0.24 -8.39 2.66
CA LEU A 117 -0.18 -7.34 3.59
C LEU A 117 1.06 -6.67 4.19
N ILE A 118 1.24 -5.39 3.89
CA ILE A 118 2.28 -4.55 4.43
C ILE A 118 1.73 -3.77 5.62
N ILE A 119 2.37 -3.94 6.78
CA ILE A 119 2.07 -3.21 8.01
C ILE A 119 3.13 -2.14 8.19
N VAL A 120 2.70 -0.88 8.32
CA VAL A 120 3.60 0.26 8.51
C VAL A 120 3.49 0.85 9.91
N ASN A 121 4.52 1.60 10.28
CA ASN A 121 4.62 2.24 11.57
C ASN A 121 3.85 3.54 11.62
N GLU A 122 3.71 4.31 10.55
CA GLU A 122 3.08 5.64 10.55
C GLU A 122 1.59 5.55 10.23
N LEU A 123 0.80 6.52 10.71
CA LEU A 123 -0.58 6.69 10.27
C LEU A 123 -0.58 7.54 8.99
N THR A 124 -1.50 7.23 8.08
CA THR A 124 -1.67 7.98 6.83
C THR A 124 -3.11 8.51 6.72
N PRO A 125 -3.61 9.34 7.66
CA PRO A 125 -5.02 9.77 7.69
C PRO A 125 -5.48 10.48 6.41
N GLN A 126 -4.55 11.04 5.64
CA GLN A 126 -4.80 11.68 4.36
C GLN A 126 -5.11 10.70 3.21
N ILE A 127 -4.78 9.42 3.37
CA ILE A 127 -5.10 8.37 2.39
C ILE A 127 -6.36 7.63 2.87
N PRO A 128 -7.49 7.69 2.16
CA PRO A 128 -8.68 6.93 2.50
C PRO A 128 -8.44 5.41 2.55
N THR A 129 -9.29 4.72 3.30
CA THR A 129 -9.22 3.26 3.45
C THR A 129 -10.33 2.60 2.62
N ALA A 130 -9.95 1.63 1.80
CA ALA A 130 -10.87 0.71 1.14
C ALA A 130 -11.32 -0.41 2.09
N VAL A 131 -12.43 -1.05 1.74
CA VAL A 131 -12.97 -2.19 2.48
C VAL A 131 -12.72 -3.45 1.68
N ILE A 132 -12.13 -4.48 2.30
CA ILE A 132 -12.02 -5.81 1.70
C ILE A 132 -13.40 -6.44 1.71
N ASP A 133 -13.93 -6.77 0.53
CA ASP A 133 -15.23 -7.41 0.42
C ASP A 133 -15.11 -8.93 0.65
N PRO A 134 -15.77 -9.49 1.68
CA PRO A 134 -15.77 -10.93 1.92
C PRO A 134 -16.65 -11.72 0.94
N ASN A 135 -17.49 -11.04 0.15
CA ASN A 135 -18.48 -11.70 -0.69
C ASN A 135 -17.85 -12.20 -1.99
N PRO A 136 -18.20 -13.42 -2.44
CA PRO A 136 -17.73 -13.95 -3.71
C PRO A 136 -18.05 -13.03 -4.89
N VAL A 137 -17.18 -13.07 -5.90
CA VAL A 137 -17.37 -12.39 -7.16
C VAL A 137 -17.81 -13.39 -8.22
N ALA A 138 -19.08 -13.29 -8.63
CA ALA A 138 -19.60 -14.12 -9.71
C ALA A 138 -19.06 -13.67 -11.07
N VAL A 139 -19.03 -14.56 -12.05
CA VAL A 139 -18.87 -14.21 -13.47
C VAL A 139 -19.99 -13.25 -13.89
N GLY A 140 -19.66 -12.24 -14.69
CA GLY A 140 -20.61 -11.19 -15.10
C GLY A 140 -20.67 -10.00 -14.15
N THR A 141 -19.85 -9.97 -13.09
CA THR A 141 -19.84 -8.85 -12.14
C THR A 141 -19.07 -7.66 -12.72
N SER A 142 -19.67 -6.47 -12.67
CA SER A 142 -18.99 -5.21 -13.01
C SER A 142 -17.88 -4.91 -12.00
N VAL A 143 -16.67 -4.71 -12.51
CA VAL A 143 -15.48 -4.45 -11.70
C VAL A 143 -14.65 -3.34 -12.34
N THR A 144 -13.88 -2.64 -11.51
CA THR A 144 -12.97 -1.58 -11.95
C THR A 144 -11.55 -1.96 -11.61
N LEU A 145 -10.73 -2.04 -12.65
CA LEU A 145 -9.29 -2.25 -12.57
C LEU A 145 -8.63 -0.90 -12.31
N THR A 146 -7.60 -0.86 -11.47
CA THR A 146 -6.92 0.38 -11.16
C THR A 146 -5.41 0.16 -11.03
N GLY A 147 -4.60 1.13 -11.44
CA GLY A 147 -3.16 1.05 -11.28
C GLY A 147 -2.35 2.20 -11.86
N TYR A 148 -1.05 2.14 -11.59
CA TYR A 148 -0.02 3.12 -12.00
C TYR A 148 0.95 2.56 -13.04
N GLY A 149 0.62 1.43 -13.65
CA GLY A 149 1.45 0.74 -14.62
C GLY A 149 1.71 1.57 -15.88
N CYS A 150 2.54 1.01 -16.73
CA CYS A 150 2.99 1.61 -17.99
C CYS A 150 1.89 2.35 -18.79
N GLU A 151 2.31 3.45 -19.41
CA GLU A 151 1.64 4.14 -20.52
C GLU A 151 2.43 3.81 -21.80
N GLY A 152 1.89 4.03 -23.00
CA GLY A 152 2.54 3.67 -24.26
C GLY A 152 4.00 4.18 -24.41
N VAL A 153 4.75 3.55 -25.32
CA VAL A 153 6.23 3.57 -25.38
C VAL A 153 6.88 4.95 -25.60
N THR A 154 7.64 5.38 -24.58
CA THR A 154 8.84 6.26 -24.57
C THR A 154 8.79 7.69 -25.15
N PRO A 155 9.35 8.69 -24.41
CA PRO A 155 9.84 8.59 -23.04
C PRO A 155 8.64 8.52 -22.09
N PRO A 156 8.69 7.68 -21.03
CA PRO A 156 7.53 7.48 -20.18
C PRO A 156 7.18 8.83 -19.52
N PRO A 157 5.94 9.31 -19.67
CA PRO A 157 5.39 10.31 -18.77
C PRO A 157 5.54 9.83 -17.31
N PRO A 158 5.44 10.72 -16.30
CA PRO A 158 5.28 10.26 -14.92
C PRO A 158 4.14 9.23 -14.86
N THR A 159 4.32 8.13 -14.13
CA THR A 159 3.30 7.08 -14.01
C THR A 159 2.01 7.68 -13.48
N ARG A 160 0.94 7.70 -14.28
CA ARG A 160 -0.35 8.24 -13.83
C ARG A 160 -1.27 7.15 -13.33
N PHE A 161 -2.09 7.52 -12.35
CA PHE A 161 -3.16 6.70 -11.84
C PHE A 161 -4.26 6.59 -12.89
N LYS A 162 -4.62 5.37 -13.22
CA LYS A 162 -5.58 5.06 -14.28
C LYS A 162 -6.57 4.03 -13.78
N VAL A 163 -7.79 4.09 -14.33
CA VAL A 163 -8.83 3.10 -14.08
C VAL A 163 -9.45 2.59 -15.38
N GLY A 164 -10.04 1.41 -15.33
CA GLY A 164 -10.78 0.84 -16.44
C GLY A 164 -11.87 -0.09 -15.95
N ASP A 165 -13.09 0.11 -16.46
CA ASP A 165 -14.23 -0.74 -16.13
C ASP A 165 -14.25 -1.99 -16.99
N SER A 166 -14.56 -3.12 -16.37
CA SER A 166 -14.66 -4.42 -17.03
C SER A 166 -15.73 -5.28 -16.37
N THR A 167 -15.89 -6.48 -16.89
CA THR A 167 -16.76 -7.50 -16.33
C THR A 167 -15.94 -8.76 -16.06
N THR A 168 -16.17 -9.39 -14.91
CA THR A 168 -15.51 -10.66 -14.59
C THR A 168 -15.96 -11.75 -15.53
N VAL A 169 -15.03 -12.61 -15.93
CA VAL A 169 -15.32 -13.77 -16.77
C VAL A 169 -14.78 -15.05 -16.15
N SER A 170 -15.13 -16.20 -16.72
CA SER A 170 -14.60 -17.48 -16.27
C SER A 170 -13.10 -17.57 -16.58
N PRO A 171 -12.25 -17.98 -15.62
CA PRO A 171 -10.83 -18.22 -15.88
C PRO A 171 -10.57 -19.27 -16.97
N LEU A 172 -11.50 -20.24 -17.14
CA LEU A 172 -11.44 -21.25 -18.20
C LEU A 172 -11.59 -20.66 -19.62
N THR A 173 -12.02 -19.39 -19.73
CA THR A 173 -12.08 -18.70 -21.02
C THR A 173 -10.68 -18.35 -21.55
N PHE A 174 -9.65 -18.35 -20.69
CA PHE A 174 -8.28 -17.92 -21.05
C PHE A 174 -7.23 -19.01 -20.96
N ASP A 175 -7.52 -20.15 -20.31
CA ASP A 175 -6.57 -21.24 -20.09
C ASP A 175 -7.15 -22.57 -20.63
N PRO A 176 -6.43 -23.35 -21.47
CA PRO A 176 -6.82 -24.71 -21.85
C PRO A 176 -6.79 -25.71 -20.68
N ALA A 177 -6.29 -25.35 -19.50
CA ALA A 177 -6.33 -26.17 -18.30
C ALA A 177 -7.79 -26.46 -17.86
N THR A 178 -8.11 -27.73 -17.66
CA THR A 178 -9.46 -28.22 -17.35
C THR A 178 -9.94 -27.93 -15.92
N THR A 179 -9.19 -27.15 -15.13
CA THR A 179 -9.53 -26.86 -13.73
C THR A 179 -9.29 -25.40 -13.38
N ILE A 180 -10.32 -24.76 -12.84
CA ILE A 180 -10.30 -23.36 -12.38
C ILE A 180 -9.33 -23.22 -11.20
N PRO A 181 -8.45 -22.22 -11.22
CA PRO A 181 -7.83 -21.71 -10.01
C PRO A 181 -8.88 -21.02 -9.15
N GLY A 182 -9.51 -21.73 -8.21
CA GLY A 182 -10.46 -21.11 -7.25
C GLY A 182 -9.86 -20.00 -6.36
N GLY A 183 -8.61 -19.59 -6.60
CA GLY A 183 -7.92 -18.47 -5.95
C GLY A 183 -7.92 -17.17 -6.75
N TYR A 184 -8.47 -17.14 -7.98
CA TYR A 184 -8.41 -15.96 -8.85
C TYR A 184 -9.76 -15.54 -9.42
N THR A 185 -9.92 -14.22 -9.56
CA THR A 185 -10.96 -13.57 -10.37
C THR A 185 -10.29 -13.07 -11.64
N THR A 186 -10.98 -13.16 -12.78
CA THR A 186 -10.40 -12.78 -14.08
C THR A 186 -11.29 -11.83 -14.85
N THR A 187 -10.68 -10.93 -15.63
CA THR A 187 -11.35 -10.09 -16.64
C THR A 187 -10.71 -10.32 -18.00
N ALA A 188 -11.44 -10.04 -19.09
CA ALA A 188 -10.90 -10.14 -20.44
C ALA A 188 -9.97 -8.99 -20.77
N GLY A 189 -8.92 -9.28 -21.55
CA GLY A 189 -8.04 -8.30 -22.16
C GLY A 189 -8.47 -7.94 -23.58
N PRO A 190 -7.84 -6.92 -24.19
CA PRO A 190 -8.15 -6.39 -25.51
C PRO A 190 -8.15 -7.43 -26.65
N ALA A 191 -7.31 -8.47 -26.56
CA ALA A 191 -7.22 -9.50 -27.60
C ALA A 191 -8.46 -10.42 -27.63
N VAL A 192 -9.20 -10.52 -26.52
CA VAL A 192 -10.44 -11.29 -26.44
C VAL A 192 -11.67 -10.40 -26.59
N VAL A 193 -11.65 -9.22 -25.97
CA VAL A 193 -12.73 -8.23 -26.06
C VAL A 193 -12.11 -6.90 -26.50
N PRO A 194 -12.29 -6.48 -27.77
CA PRO A 194 -11.78 -5.20 -28.24
C PRO A 194 -12.24 -4.04 -27.37
N GLY A 195 -11.31 -3.19 -26.95
CA GLY A 195 -11.59 -2.06 -26.06
C GLY A 195 -11.69 -2.42 -24.57
N ALA A 196 -11.50 -3.68 -24.17
CA ALA A 196 -11.41 -4.03 -22.76
C ALA A 196 -10.12 -3.44 -22.13
N PRO A 197 -10.18 -3.00 -20.86
CA PRO A 197 -8.99 -2.52 -20.16
C PRO A 197 -7.98 -3.64 -19.96
N ALA A 198 -6.71 -3.32 -20.15
CA ALA A 198 -5.57 -4.21 -19.96
C ALA A 198 -4.59 -3.65 -18.93
N LEU A 199 -3.97 -4.54 -18.15
CA LEU A 199 -2.96 -4.19 -17.14
C LEU A 199 -1.56 -4.42 -17.68
N CYS A 200 -0.57 -3.77 -17.10
CA CYS A 200 0.80 -3.95 -17.55
C CYS A 200 1.81 -3.82 -16.40
N PRO A 201 3.13 -3.92 -16.67
CA PRO A 201 4.13 -3.76 -15.63
C PRO A 201 3.95 -2.45 -14.85
N GLY A 202 3.94 -2.56 -13.52
CA GLY A 202 3.65 -1.47 -12.58
C GLY A 202 2.23 -1.46 -12.01
N ASP A 203 1.26 -2.11 -12.68
CA ASP A 203 -0.08 -2.31 -12.12
C ASP A 203 -0.14 -3.45 -11.10
N SER A 204 0.93 -4.26 -11.00
CA SER A 204 1.05 -5.34 -10.04
C SER A 204 0.69 -4.89 -8.63
N GLY A 205 -0.20 -5.65 -7.98
CA GLY A 205 -0.72 -5.33 -6.66
C GLY A 205 -1.88 -4.34 -6.63
N GLY A 206 -2.27 -3.77 -7.78
CA GLY A 206 -3.40 -2.87 -7.88
C GLY A 206 -4.73 -3.52 -7.50
N PRO A 207 -5.63 -2.81 -6.80
CA PRO A 207 -6.90 -3.36 -6.40
C PRO A 207 -7.87 -3.49 -7.58
N LEU A 208 -8.63 -4.58 -7.55
CA LEU A 208 -9.88 -4.74 -8.30
C LEU A 208 -11.03 -4.35 -7.40
N PHE A 209 -11.78 -3.32 -7.78
CA PHE A 209 -12.97 -2.88 -7.05
C PHE A 209 -14.24 -3.44 -7.67
N ARG A 210 -15.32 -3.55 -6.88
CA ARG A 210 -16.67 -3.50 -7.48
C ARG A 210 -16.89 -2.09 -8.01
N THR A 211 -17.34 -1.97 -9.26
CA THR A 211 -17.49 -0.67 -9.94
C THR A 211 -18.33 0.31 -9.12
N GLY A 212 -17.82 1.55 -8.99
CA GLY A 212 -18.50 2.62 -8.26
C GLY A 212 -18.51 2.48 -6.72
N THR A 213 -17.71 1.59 -6.15
CA THR A 213 -17.62 1.38 -4.69
C THR A 213 -16.17 1.41 -4.20
N ASN A 214 -15.98 1.47 -2.88
CA ASN A 214 -14.67 1.28 -2.23
C ASN A 214 -14.42 -0.18 -1.80
N LEU A 215 -15.15 -1.13 -2.37
CA LEU A 215 -15.07 -2.56 -2.05
C LEU A 215 -14.02 -3.26 -2.91
N VAL A 216 -12.91 -3.65 -2.32
CA VAL A 216 -11.83 -4.39 -3.00
C VAL A 216 -12.15 -5.87 -2.95
N VAL A 217 -12.17 -6.50 -4.12
CA VAL A 217 -12.48 -7.93 -4.30
C VAL A 217 -11.29 -8.75 -4.78
N GLY A 218 -10.26 -8.10 -5.31
CA GLY A 218 -9.07 -8.77 -5.83
C GLY A 218 -7.83 -7.88 -5.84
N ILE A 219 -6.66 -8.51 -5.95
CA ILE A 219 -5.36 -7.84 -6.09
C ILE A 219 -4.70 -8.31 -7.38
N ASN A 220 -4.34 -7.38 -8.26
CA ASN A 220 -3.71 -7.67 -9.54
C ASN A 220 -2.42 -8.45 -9.31
N SER A 221 -2.33 -9.62 -9.92
CA SER A 221 -1.20 -10.53 -9.76
C SER A 221 -0.47 -10.76 -11.07
N LEU A 222 -1.21 -11.02 -12.14
CA LEU A 222 -0.63 -11.40 -13.41
C LEU A 222 -1.56 -11.04 -14.58
N VAL A 223 -0.94 -10.99 -15.75
CA VAL A 223 -1.63 -10.86 -17.04
C VAL A 223 -1.29 -12.08 -17.90
N SER A 224 -2.27 -12.52 -18.67
CA SER A 224 -2.11 -13.58 -19.67
C SER A 224 -2.20 -12.97 -21.06
N GLY A 225 -1.29 -13.39 -21.95
CA GLY A 225 -1.22 -12.85 -23.31
C GLY A 225 -0.84 -13.90 -24.34
N THR A 226 -1.01 -13.52 -25.60
CA THR A 226 -0.60 -14.24 -26.80
C THR A 226 0.19 -13.29 -27.71
N ASP A 227 0.66 -13.76 -28.86
CA ASP A 227 1.27 -12.88 -29.86
C ASP A 227 0.30 -11.79 -30.35
N ASP A 228 -1.01 -12.03 -30.25
CA ASP A 228 -2.08 -11.09 -30.63
C ASP A 228 -2.43 -10.07 -29.52
N GLY A 229 -1.75 -10.13 -28.37
CA GLY A 229 -1.92 -9.22 -27.25
C GLY A 229 -2.46 -9.88 -25.98
N GLU A 230 -2.80 -9.05 -25.00
CA GLU A 230 -3.30 -9.50 -23.70
C GLU A 230 -4.71 -10.10 -23.81
N ILE A 231 -4.86 -11.34 -23.35
CA ILE A 231 -6.12 -12.09 -23.37
C ILE A 231 -6.90 -11.98 -22.07
N GLY A 232 -6.23 -11.73 -20.94
CA GLY A 232 -6.92 -11.60 -19.65
C GLY A 232 -6.04 -11.17 -18.49
N ASN A 233 -6.70 -10.57 -17.50
CA ASN A 233 -6.11 -10.09 -16.25
C ASN A 233 -6.53 -10.99 -15.10
N TRP A 234 -5.63 -11.27 -14.16
CA TRP A 234 -5.93 -12.14 -13.03
C TRP A 234 -5.63 -11.47 -11.69
N PHE A 235 -6.59 -11.62 -10.80
CA PHE A 235 -6.59 -10.99 -9.49
C PHE A 235 -6.72 -12.03 -8.40
N THR A 236 -5.81 -12.04 -7.44
CA THR A 236 -5.91 -12.90 -6.26
C THR A 236 -7.21 -12.58 -5.51
N ARG A 237 -8.10 -13.57 -5.35
CA ARG A 237 -9.39 -13.42 -4.68
C ARG A 237 -9.22 -13.14 -3.19
N LEU A 238 -9.93 -12.12 -2.71
CA LEU A 238 -9.93 -11.69 -1.30
C LEU A 238 -11.15 -12.15 -0.51
N ASP A 239 -12.11 -12.80 -1.16
CA ASP A 239 -13.37 -13.22 -0.55
C ASP A 239 -13.26 -14.56 0.22
N LEU A 240 -14.33 -14.90 0.93
CA LEU A 240 -14.40 -16.08 1.81
C LEU A 240 -14.37 -17.42 1.06
N GLU A 241 -14.68 -17.44 -0.24
CA GLU A 241 -14.66 -18.66 -1.07
C GLU A 241 -13.33 -18.84 -1.82
N SER A 242 -12.37 -17.93 -1.64
CA SER A 242 -11.02 -18.09 -2.18
C SER A 242 -10.42 -19.41 -1.71
N ARG A 243 -9.88 -20.21 -2.64
CA ARG A 243 -9.30 -21.55 -2.38
C ARG A 243 -8.33 -21.61 -1.20
N TYR A 244 -7.62 -20.51 -0.93
CA TYR A 244 -6.58 -20.43 0.09
C TYR A 244 -6.99 -19.66 1.34
N ASN A 245 -8.29 -19.37 1.50
CA ASN A 245 -8.84 -18.63 2.64
C ASN A 245 -8.12 -17.31 2.91
N VAL A 246 -7.82 -16.58 1.82
CA VAL A 246 -7.09 -15.30 1.85
C VAL A 246 -7.79 -14.30 2.77
N HIS A 247 -9.13 -14.26 2.75
CA HIS A 247 -9.89 -13.37 3.60
C HIS A 247 -9.60 -13.57 5.10
N ALA A 248 -9.70 -14.81 5.60
CA ALA A 248 -9.49 -15.06 7.02
C ALA A 248 -8.03 -14.80 7.44
N TRP A 249 -7.07 -15.08 6.54
CA TRP A 249 -5.67 -14.75 6.77
C TRP A 249 -5.46 -13.23 6.90
N LEU A 250 -6.03 -12.44 5.99
CA LEU A 250 -5.97 -10.97 6.05
C LEU A 250 -6.65 -10.44 7.32
N GLN A 251 -7.83 -10.94 7.66
CA GLN A 251 -8.53 -10.55 8.88
C GLN A 251 -7.72 -10.86 10.14
N GLY A 252 -7.07 -12.03 10.19
CA GLY A 252 -6.19 -12.39 11.31
C GLY A 252 -5.03 -11.41 11.50
N LEU A 253 -4.45 -10.90 10.41
CA LEU A 253 -3.38 -9.91 10.47
C LEU A 253 -3.88 -8.50 10.77
N ILE A 254 -4.99 -8.08 10.15
CA ILE A 254 -5.56 -6.73 10.31
C ILE A 254 -6.17 -6.54 11.71
N SER A 255 -6.80 -7.59 12.27
CA SER A 255 -7.38 -7.58 13.61
C SER A 255 -6.37 -7.90 14.72
N ALA A 256 -5.17 -8.37 14.36
CA ALA A 256 -4.09 -8.50 15.33
C ALA A 256 -3.86 -7.13 15.97
N PRO A 257 -3.80 -7.04 17.31
CA PRO A 257 -3.48 -5.79 17.98
C PRO A 257 -2.13 -5.29 17.43
N VAL A 258 -2.16 -4.24 16.62
CA VAL A 258 -0.94 -3.48 16.36
C VAL A 258 -0.59 -2.90 17.72
N GLY A 259 0.54 -3.32 18.30
CA GLY A 259 0.93 -2.87 19.62
C GLY A 259 0.80 -1.34 19.70
N THR A 260 0.32 -0.79 20.81
CA THR A 260 0.40 0.65 21.03
C THR A 260 1.87 1.09 21.15
N PRO A 261 2.19 2.39 21.11
CA PRO A 261 3.57 2.84 21.30
C PRO A 261 4.22 2.26 22.56
N CYS A 262 3.45 2.12 23.64
CA CYS A 262 3.93 1.55 24.91
C CYS A 262 3.86 0.02 25.01
N SER A 263 3.40 -0.68 23.96
CA SER A 263 3.35 -2.15 23.99
C SER A 263 4.73 -2.74 24.24
N SER A 264 4.78 -3.66 25.20
CA SER A 264 5.97 -4.31 25.76
C SER A 264 6.97 -3.40 26.51
N ILE A 265 6.64 -2.13 26.75
CA ILE A 265 7.44 -1.22 27.58
C ILE A 265 6.81 -1.12 28.97
N CYS A 266 5.50 -0.91 29.03
CA CYS A 266 4.75 -0.79 30.28
C CYS A 266 3.26 -1.09 30.08
N SER A 267 2.51 -1.08 31.18
CA SER A 267 1.06 -1.34 31.19
C SER A 267 0.26 -0.07 31.50
N ASN A 268 -0.94 0.03 30.92
CA ASN A 268 -1.91 1.11 31.15
C ASN A 268 -1.34 2.54 30.98
N PRO A 269 -0.74 2.86 29.82
CA PRO A 269 -0.21 4.20 29.57
C PRO A 269 -1.31 5.27 29.61
N THR A 270 -0.96 6.47 30.06
CA THR A 270 -1.83 7.64 29.99
C THR A 270 -1.81 8.21 28.56
N PRO A 271 -2.95 8.34 27.87
CA PRO A 271 -2.96 8.85 26.49
C PRO A 271 -2.68 10.36 26.46
N ILE A 272 -1.82 10.76 25.53
CA ILE A 272 -1.52 12.14 25.15
C ILE A 272 -2.16 12.39 23.79
N THR A 273 -3.08 13.35 23.72
CA THR A 273 -3.87 13.65 22.51
C THR A 273 -3.39 14.87 21.72
N SER A 274 -2.40 15.61 22.25
CA SER A 274 -1.85 16.82 21.65
C SER A 274 -0.34 16.72 21.46
N VAL A 275 0.17 17.44 20.45
CA VAL A 275 1.61 17.59 20.21
C VAL A 275 2.28 18.28 21.41
N SER A 276 1.63 19.35 21.90
CA SER A 276 2.04 20.05 23.12
C SER A 276 1.41 19.42 24.35
N TYR A 277 2.23 18.83 25.23
CA TYR A 277 1.78 18.20 26.47
C TYR A 277 2.73 18.51 27.61
N SER A 278 2.22 18.59 28.83
CA SER A 278 3.02 18.66 30.05
C SER A 278 2.53 17.58 31.00
N SER A 279 3.44 16.76 31.50
CA SER A 279 3.10 15.72 32.49
C SER A 279 2.76 16.30 33.86
N GLY A 280 3.16 17.55 34.12
CA GLY A 280 3.31 18.06 35.49
C GLY A 280 4.26 17.17 36.30
N ASN A 281 4.08 17.18 37.62
CA ASN A 281 4.84 16.32 38.53
C ASN A 281 4.44 14.85 38.36
N LEU A 282 5.41 13.99 38.09
CA LEU A 282 5.20 12.56 37.86
C LEU A 282 4.91 11.76 39.13
N GLY A 283 5.18 12.31 40.32
CA GLY A 283 5.15 11.56 41.58
C GLY A 283 6.32 10.57 41.66
N THR A 284 6.40 9.73 42.69
CA THR A 284 7.55 8.79 42.87
C THR A 284 7.36 7.43 42.20
N GLY A 285 6.13 7.09 41.81
CA GLY A 285 5.85 5.83 41.13
C GLY A 285 6.32 5.80 39.68
N GLU A 286 6.37 4.60 39.11
CA GLU A 286 6.51 4.40 37.67
C GLU A 286 5.33 5.03 36.94
N ARG A 287 5.60 5.70 35.81
CA ARG A 287 4.58 6.37 35.00
C ARG A 287 4.84 6.11 33.53
N CYS A 288 3.74 5.90 32.81
CA CYS A 288 3.77 5.73 31.38
C CYS A 288 2.76 6.63 30.69
N PHE A 289 3.15 7.15 29.54
CA PHE A 289 2.32 7.95 28.67
C PHE A 289 2.52 7.50 27.24
N GLU A 290 1.45 7.49 26.46
CA GLU A 290 1.54 7.17 25.03
C GLU A 290 0.97 8.30 24.20
N SER A 291 1.59 8.58 23.07
CA SER A 291 1.12 9.59 22.13
C SER A 291 1.24 9.07 20.71
N THR A 292 0.21 9.28 19.89
CA THR A 292 0.31 9.18 18.43
C THR A 292 0.49 10.54 17.77
N ALA A 293 0.57 11.61 18.56
CA ALA A 293 0.81 12.96 18.05
C ALA A 293 2.23 13.08 17.48
N ASN A 294 2.38 13.88 16.43
CA ASN A 294 3.65 14.13 15.76
C ASN A 294 4.49 15.16 16.54
N ALA A 295 4.84 14.85 17.79
CA ALA A 295 5.83 15.62 18.54
C ALA A 295 7.20 15.49 17.89
N PHE A 296 7.96 16.59 17.90
CA PHE A 296 9.31 16.63 17.34
C PHE A 296 10.35 16.58 18.46
N ASN A 297 10.03 17.15 19.61
CA ASN A 297 10.95 17.26 20.73
C ASN A 297 10.29 16.88 22.05
N VAL A 298 11.14 16.53 23.01
CA VAL A 298 10.79 16.41 24.41
C VAL A 298 11.81 17.17 25.26
N ASN A 299 11.35 17.76 26.34
CA ASN A 299 12.21 18.25 27.41
C ASN A 299 11.80 17.58 28.70
N CYS A 300 12.77 17.20 29.51
CA CYS A 300 12.55 16.56 30.79
C CYS A 300 13.55 17.08 31.82
N GLY A 301 13.11 17.07 33.08
CA GLY A 301 13.89 17.56 34.21
C GLY A 301 13.54 16.83 35.50
N GLY A 302 14.45 16.92 36.48
CA GLY A 302 14.23 16.36 37.82
C GLY A 302 14.49 14.85 37.95
N PHE A 303 15.06 14.19 36.95
CA PHE A 303 15.46 12.78 37.01
C PHE A 303 16.85 12.64 37.65
N ALA A 304 16.89 12.24 38.94
CA ALA A 304 18.13 11.91 39.65
C ALA A 304 18.54 10.44 39.39
N SER A 305 19.71 10.02 39.89
CA SER A 305 20.36 8.75 39.53
C SER A 305 19.51 7.47 39.75
N SER A 306 18.51 7.49 40.63
CA SER A 306 17.60 6.36 40.87
C SER A 306 16.43 6.28 39.87
N ARG A 307 16.25 7.30 39.01
CA ARG A 307 15.10 7.41 38.10
C ARG A 307 15.53 7.65 36.66
N THR A 308 14.97 6.87 35.74
CA THR A 308 15.23 7.00 34.30
C THR A 308 14.03 7.56 33.57
N PHE A 309 14.30 8.26 32.49
CA PHE A 309 13.31 8.61 31.48
C PHE A 309 13.76 8.00 30.17
N ASP A 310 12.88 7.26 29.52
CA ASP A 310 13.11 6.74 28.18
C ASP A 310 11.91 7.02 27.29
N VAL A 311 12.22 7.16 26.00
CA VAL A 311 11.19 7.28 24.96
C VAL A 311 11.38 6.13 23.99
N ASN A 312 10.33 5.34 23.80
CA ASN A 312 10.36 4.12 22.98
C ASN A 312 11.50 3.16 23.39
N GLY A 313 11.83 3.07 24.69
CA GLY A 313 12.92 2.24 25.21
C GLY A 313 14.32 2.85 25.04
N THR A 314 14.44 4.06 24.47
CA THR A 314 15.71 4.78 24.39
C THR A 314 15.84 5.74 25.57
N ALA A 315 16.78 5.46 26.48
CA ALA A 315 17.05 6.31 27.64
C ALA A 315 17.51 7.71 27.20
N LEU A 316 16.92 8.75 27.78
CA LEU A 316 17.21 10.15 27.50
C LEU A 316 17.92 10.81 28.68
N SER A 317 18.77 11.82 28.39
CA SER A 317 19.43 12.63 29.41
C SER A 317 18.60 13.86 29.75
N CYS A 318 17.94 13.85 30.91
CA CYS A 318 17.03 14.92 31.35
C CYS A 318 17.74 16.05 32.08
N ASN A 319 18.28 17.00 31.32
CA ASN A 319 19.01 18.17 31.82
C ASN A 319 18.28 19.51 31.58
N GLY A 320 16.96 19.47 31.31
CA GLY A 320 16.16 20.65 31.03
C GLY A 320 16.31 21.22 29.61
N GLN A 321 17.06 20.55 28.74
CA GLN A 321 17.22 20.93 27.33
C GLN A 321 16.19 20.25 26.42
N SER A 322 16.01 20.80 25.23
CA SER A 322 15.25 20.15 24.16
C SER A 322 16.02 18.95 23.63
N ILE A 323 15.34 17.80 23.54
CA ILE A 323 15.88 16.54 23.05
C ILE A 323 15.05 16.11 21.85
N THR A 324 15.71 15.82 20.73
CA THR A 324 15.06 15.24 19.56
C THR A 324 14.52 13.86 19.90
N LEU A 325 13.25 13.62 19.56
CA LEU A 325 12.63 12.33 19.83
C LEU A 325 13.25 11.21 18.98
N PRO A 326 13.35 9.97 19.50
CA PRO A 326 13.80 8.82 18.72
C PRO A 326 12.78 8.48 17.61
N ALA A 327 13.06 7.46 16.80
CA ALA A 327 12.09 6.95 15.85
C ALA A 327 10.80 6.51 16.55
N LYS A 328 9.65 6.74 15.91
CA LYS A 328 8.35 6.31 16.44
C LYS A 328 8.28 4.79 16.56
N ARG A 329 7.60 4.32 17.60
CA ARG A 329 7.27 2.91 17.81
C ARG A 329 5.75 2.76 17.69
N ASN A 330 5.32 1.84 16.85
CA ASN A 330 3.92 1.63 16.48
C ASN A 330 3.16 2.94 16.19
N GLY A 331 3.85 3.86 15.52
CA GLY A 331 3.40 5.18 15.08
C GLY A 331 3.16 6.19 16.16
N GLY A 332 3.85 6.05 17.27
CA GLY A 332 3.85 7.03 18.32
C GLY A 332 5.08 6.97 19.21
N TYR A 333 4.90 7.52 20.39
CA TYR A 333 5.90 7.60 21.43
C TYR A 333 5.34 7.02 22.71
N CYS A 334 6.09 6.10 23.31
CA CYS A 334 5.93 5.73 24.71
C CYS A 334 6.91 6.54 25.53
N PHE A 335 6.41 7.41 26.40
CA PHE A 335 7.20 8.13 27.37
C PHE A 335 7.11 7.36 28.69
N HIS A 336 8.23 6.78 29.10
CA HIS A 336 8.30 5.97 30.30
C HIS A 336 9.25 6.61 31.31
N ALA A 337 8.75 6.79 32.53
CA ALA A 337 9.51 7.23 33.68
C ALA A 337 9.50 6.12 34.72
N SER A 338 10.68 5.57 35.05
CA SER A 338 10.77 4.55 36.10
C SER A 338 10.38 5.11 37.47
N ALA A 339 10.15 4.23 38.45
CA ALA A 339 9.97 4.65 39.84
C ALA A 339 11.27 5.28 40.38
N GLY A 340 11.14 6.26 41.28
CA GLY A 340 12.29 6.92 41.92
C GLY A 340 11.90 8.04 42.88
N ASP A 341 12.91 8.61 43.55
CA ASP A 341 12.70 9.45 44.75
C ASP A 341 12.19 10.87 44.45
N ASN A 342 12.45 11.39 43.26
CA ASN A 342 12.10 12.76 42.89
C ASN A 342 10.66 12.84 42.37
N SER A 343 9.72 13.19 43.25
CA SER A 343 8.30 13.36 42.90
C SER A 343 8.02 14.49 41.91
N TRP A 344 8.92 15.46 41.81
CA TRP A 344 8.85 16.63 40.92
C TRP A 344 9.49 16.39 39.54
N ALA A 345 9.88 15.16 39.20
CA ALA A 345 10.30 14.86 37.84
C ALA A 345 9.15 15.17 36.86
N TRP A 346 9.48 15.66 35.67
CA TRP A 346 8.50 16.10 34.68
C TRP A 346 9.05 15.96 33.26
N PHE A 347 8.15 15.92 32.28
CA PHE A 347 8.48 16.14 30.88
C PHE A 347 7.40 16.97 30.17
N THR A 348 7.80 17.54 29.04
CA THR A 348 6.92 18.26 28.12
C THR A 348 7.27 17.90 26.68
N THR A 349 6.28 17.81 25.81
CA THR A 349 6.45 17.58 24.37
C THR A 349 5.99 18.79 23.56
N TRP A 350 6.51 18.96 22.35
CA TRP A 350 6.04 19.91 21.33
C TRP A 350 6.58 19.55 19.94
#